data_AF-A0A1Y4G832-F1
#
_entry.id   AF-A0A1Y4G832-F1
#
_cell.length_a   1.000
_cell.length_b   1.000
_cell.length_c   1.000
_cell.angle_alpha   90.00
_cell.angle_beta   90.00
_cell.angle_gamma   90.00
#
_symmetry.space_group_name_H-M   'P 1'
#
loop_
_entity.id
_entity.type
_entity.pdbx_description
1 polymer ?
#
loop_
_entity_poly.entity_id
_entity_poly.type
_entity_poly.pdbx_seq_one_letter_code
_entity_poly.pdbx_strand_id
1 'polypeptide(L)' 'MYYVFKLTFPLIIVGLGIFMTAMPLKATKKELREEPGQAKKTRRNGVIVIITGLAMFAISLFSTLLVL' A
#
# COMPACT_ATOMS: atom_id res chain seq x y z
N MET A 1 11.65 18.89 7.63
CA MET A 1 10.97 18.34 6.43
C MET A 1 11.24 16.84 6.21
N TYR A 2 12.48 16.35 6.34
CA TYR A 2 12.82 14.94 6.12
C TYR A 2 11.99 13.93 6.95
N TYR A 3 11.78 14.20 8.25
CA TYR A 3 10.96 13.34 9.13
C TYR A 3 9.48 13.26 8.71
N VAL A 4 8.93 14.37 8.20
CA VAL A 4 7.56 14.41 7.69
C VAL A 4 7.44 13.51 6.46
N PHE A 5 8.36 13.62 5.49
CA PHE A 5 8.38 12.73 4.33
C PHE A 5 8.55 11.24 4.70
N LYS A 6 9.41 10.95 5.69
CA LYS A 6 9.61 9.58 6.21
C LYS A 6 8.32 8.94 6.77
N LEU A 7 7.48 9.71 7.47
CA LEU A 7 6.25 9.18 8.06
C LEU A 7 5.06 9.21 7.08
N THR A 8 5.04 10.16 6.15
CA THR A 8 3.92 10.32 5.21
C THR A 8 3.98 9.32 4.05
N PHE A 9 5.18 8.97 3.59
CA PHE A 9 5.35 8.05 2.46
C PHE A 9 4.77 6.63 2.71
N PRO A 10 5.00 5.98 3.87
CA PRO A 10 4.37 4.70 4.19
C PRO A 10 2.84 4.77 4.21
N LEU A 11 2.26 5.88 4.67
CA LEU A 11 0.81 6.09 4.69
C LEU A 11 0.22 6.14 3.27
N ILE A 12 0.92 6.75 2.32
CA ILE A 12 0.52 6.76 0.91
C ILE A 12 0.50 5.33 0.34
N ILE A 13 1.51 4.52 0.67
CA ILE A 13 1.57 3.11 0.25
C ILE A 13 0.40 2.31 0.82
N VAL A 14 0.07 2.51 2.09
CA VAL A 14 -1.12 1.88 2.71
C VAL A 14 -2.39 2.31 1.98
N GLY A 15 -2.53 3.60 1.66
CA GLY A 15 -3.66 4.12 0.89
C GLY A 15 -3.81 3.48 -0.49
N LEU A 16 -2.70 3.28 -1.21
CA LEU A 16 -2.68 2.56 -2.48
C LEU A 16 -3.09 1.09 -2.32
N GLY A 17 -2.60 0.42 -1.27
CA GLY A 17 -3.00 -0.95 -0.96
C GLY A 17 -4.50 -1.07 -0.68
N ILE A 18 -5.07 -0.13 0.11
CA ILE A 18 -6.51 -0.06 0.37
C ILE A 18 -7.28 0.13 -0.94
N PHE A 19 -6.84 1.04 -1.81
CA PHE A 19 -7.47 1.26 -3.12
C PHE A 19 -7.47 -0.02 -3.97
N MET A 20 -6.35 -0.74 -4.03
CA MET A 20 -6.25 -2.01 -4.76
C MET A 20 -7.16 -3.10 -4.17
N THR A 21 -7.34 -3.13 -2.86
CA THR A 21 -8.19 -4.13 -2.18
C THR A 21 -9.68 -3.82 -2.27
N ALA A 22 -10.06 -2.53 -2.19
CA ALA A 22 -11.44 -2.07 -2.22
C ALA A 22 -12.00 -2.00 -3.66
N MET A 23 -11.20 -1.53 -4.61
CA MET A 23 -11.60 -1.38 -6.02
C MET A 23 -10.63 -2.08 -6.98
N PRO A 24 -10.47 -3.43 -6.88
CA PRO A 24 -9.47 -4.16 -7.66
C PRO A 24 -9.66 -4.03 -9.18
N LEU A 25 -10.90 -3.91 -9.66
CA LEU A 25 -11.21 -3.69 -11.07
C LEU A 25 -10.80 -2.30 -11.57
N LYS A 26 -10.86 -1.26 -10.72
CA LYS A 26 -10.38 0.08 -11.09
C LYS A 26 -8.85 0.16 -11.03
N ALA A 27 -8.23 -0.62 -10.14
CA ALA A 27 -6.79 -0.75 -10.03
C ALA A 27 -6.15 -1.60 -11.13
N THR A 28 -6.93 -2.43 -11.84
CA THR A 28 -6.47 -3.17 -13.02
C THR A 28 -6.65 -2.37 -14.31
N LYS A 29 -5.69 -2.56 -15.24
CA LYS A 29 -5.78 -2.01 -16.60
C LYS A 29 -7.07 -2.49 -17.27
N LYS A 30 -7.70 -1.63 -18.07
CA LYS A 30 -9.01 -1.91 -18.68
C LYS A 30 -9.04 -3.22 -19.46
N GLU A 31 -7.98 -3.50 -20.20
CA GLU A 31 -7.77 -4.70 -21.02
C GLU A 31 -7.75 -6.01 -20.22
N LEU A 32 -7.43 -5.90 -18.93
CA LEU A 32 -7.19 -7.02 -18.03
C LEU A 32 -8.31 -7.17 -16.98
N ARG A 33 -9.45 -6.49 -17.17
CA ARG A 33 -10.59 -6.57 -16.23
C ARG A 33 -11.45 -7.80 -16.43
N GLU A 34 -11.47 -8.32 -17.65
CA GLU A 34 -12.33 -9.44 -18.05
C GLU A 34 -11.66 -10.80 -17.79
N GLU A 35 -10.36 -10.82 -17.44
CA GLU A 35 -9.67 -12.06 -17.11
C GLU A 35 -10.18 -12.66 -15.79
N PRO A 36 -10.59 -13.95 -15.80
CA PRO A 36 -11.06 -14.62 -14.61
C PRO A 36 -9.93 -14.71 -13.57
N GLY A 37 -10.20 -14.21 -12.36
CA GLY A 37 -9.27 -14.28 -11.22
C GLY A 37 -8.34 -13.08 -11.07
N GLN A 38 -8.30 -12.14 -12.03
CA GLN A 38 -7.45 -10.98 -11.93
C GLN A 38 -7.86 -10.05 -10.78
N ALA A 39 -9.17 -9.87 -10.55
CA ALA A 39 -9.67 -9.13 -9.39
C ALA A 39 -9.24 -9.76 -8.05
N LYS A 40 -9.24 -11.10 -7.95
CA LYS A 40 -8.82 -11.83 -6.75
C LYS A 40 -7.31 -11.69 -6.51
N LYS A 41 -6.50 -11.74 -7.58
CA LYS A 41 -5.05 -11.50 -7.53
C LYS A 41 -4.74 -10.06 -7.08
N THR A 42 -5.38 -9.08 -7.69
CA THR A 42 -5.20 -7.66 -7.32
C THR A 42 -5.61 -7.39 -5.88
N ARG A 43 -6.69 -8.00 -5.39
CA ARG A 43 -7.12 -7.88 -4.00
C ARG A 43 -6.08 -8.45 -3.03
N ARG A 44 -5.54 -9.64 -3.31
CA ARG A 44 -4.44 -10.24 -2.52
C ARG A 44 -3.19 -9.36 -2.54
N ASN A 45 -2.82 -8.84 -3.70
CA ASN A 45 -1.68 -7.94 -3.83
C ASN A 45 -1.89 -6.65 -3.05
N GLY A 46 -3.10 -6.06 -3.08
CA GLY A 46 -3.44 -4.90 -2.27
C GLY A 46 -3.27 -5.16 -0.77
N VAL A 47 -3.69 -6.32 -0.26
CA VAL A 47 -3.47 -6.71 1.15
C VAL A 47 -1.98 -6.80 1.48
N ILE A 48 -1.17 -7.39 0.59
CA ILE A 48 0.28 -7.45 0.77
C ILE A 48 0.88 -6.04 0.84
N VAL A 49 0.46 -5.14 -0.06
CA VAL A 49 0.91 -3.73 -0.08
C VAL A 49 0.53 -3.00 1.22
N ILE A 50 -0.67 -3.23 1.76
CA ILE A 50 -1.09 -2.67 3.06
C ILE A 50 -0.14 -3.13 4.16
N ILE A 51 0.13 -4.44 4.25
CA ILE A 51 1.00 -5.02 5.28
C ILE A 51 2.42 -4.44 5.17
N THR A 52 2.96 -4.35 3.95
CA THR A 52 4.29 -3.76 3.71
C THR A 52 4.32 -2.29 4.11
N GLY A 53 3.29 -1.51 3.75
CA GLY A 53 3.19 -0.10 4.13
C GLY A 53 3.14 0.10 5.65
N LEU A 54 2.40 -0.73 6.38
CA LEU A 54 2.35 -0.69 7.85
C LEU A 54 3.70 -1.07 8.48
N ALA A 55 4.39 -2.08 7.95
CA ALA A 55 5.73 -2.45 8.41
C ALA A 55 6.74 -1.32 8.20
N MET A 56 6.72 -0.66 7.03
CA MET A 56 7.55 0.50 6.74
C MET A 56 7.22 1.69 7.65
N PHE A 57 5.95 1.90 7.98
CA PHE A 57 5.53 2.93 8.92
C PHE A 57 6.09 2.65 10.32
N ALA A 58 5.96 1.42 10.81
CA ALA A 58 6.49 1.01 12.10
C ALA A 58 8.02 1.20 12.18
N ILE A 59 8.76 0.76 11.16
CA ILE A 59 10.22 0.96 11.07
C ILE A 59 10.57 2.45 11.06
N SER A 60 9.83 3.26 10.28
CA SER A 60 10.06 4.70 10.20
C SER A 60 9.77 5.42 11.51
N LEU A 61 8.74 4.97 12.25
CA LEU A 61 8.40 5.47 13.58
C LEU A 61 9.51 5.14 14.58
N PHE A 62 9.95 3.88 14.65
CA PHE A 62 11.05 3.45 15.52
C PHE A 62 12.36 4.18 15.19
N SER A 63 12.71 4.31 13.91
CA SER A 63 13.91 5.06 13.49
C SER A 63 13.81 6.54 13.85
N THR A 64 12.62 7.13 13.85
CA THR A 64 12.43 8.53 14.24
C THR A 64 12.54 8.70 15.75
N LEU A 65 11.96 7.77 16.52
CA LEU A 65 12.01 7.76 17.99
C LEU A 65 13.41 7.46 18.55
N LEU A 66 14.23 6.64 17.88
CA LEU A 66 15.60 6.34 18.29
C LEU A 66 16.61 7.47 18.00
N VAL A 67 16.25 8.41 17.12
CA VAL A 67 17.10 9.53 16.70
C VAL A 67 16.73 10.83 17.43
N LEU A 68 15.56 10.88 18.06
CA LEU A 68 15.11 11.94 18.96
C LEU A 68 15.61 11.69 20.38
#